data_AF-A0A7W1D242-F1
#
_entry.id   AF-A0A7W1D242-F1
#
_cell.length_a   1.000
_cell.length_b   1.000
_cell.length_c   1.000
_cell.angle_alpha   90.00
_cell.angle_beta   90.00
_cell.angle_gamma   90.00
#
_symmetry.space_group_name_H-M   'P 1'
#
loop_
_entity.id
_entity.type
_entity.pdbx_description
1 polymer ?
#
loop_
_entity_poly.entity_id
_entity_poly.type
_entity_poly.pdbx_seq_one_letter_code
_entity_poly.pdbx_strand_id
1 'polypeptide(L)' 'MDYDMEDALATFPIAAYDEKNVDEISTRLDSLSAEQIRHLKAYEKANKNRQSLIDRFDSKLKAL' A
#
# COMPACT_ATOMS: atom_id res chain seq x y z
N MET A 1 7.62 1.41 -32.38
CA MET A 1 7.89 1.83 -31.00
C MET A 1 7.14 0.86 -30.12
N ASP A 2 7.71 -0.33 -29.94
CA ASP A 2 7.28 -1.30 -28.93
C ASP A 2 7.70 -0.74 -27.58
N TYR A 3 6.90 0.17 -27.04
CA TYR A 3 6.89 0.29 -25.59
C TYR A 3 6.17 -0.95 -25.10
N ASP A 4 6.96 -1.91 -24.64
CA ASP A 4 6.57 -2.93 -23.68
C ASP A 4 5.97 -2.18 -22.46
N MET A 5 4.72 -1.75 -22.59
CA MET A 5 3.97 -1.00 -21.59
C MET A 5 3.29 -1.97 -20.62
N GLU A 6 3.85 -3.15 -20.43
CA GLU A 6 3.34 -4.13 -19.47
C GLU A 6 3.83 -3.84 -18.05
N ASP A 7 4.87 -3.00 -17.87
CA ASP A 7 5.44 -2.67 -16.55
C ASP A 7 5.12 -1.23 -16.06
N ALA A 8 4.71 -0.33 -16.97
CA ALA A 8 4.45 1.09 -16.63
C ALA A 8 3.15 1.35 -15.86
N LEU A 9 2.35 0.31 -15.64
CA LEU A 9 1.19 0.30 -14.76
C LEU A 9 1.43 -0.65 -13.59
N ALA A 10 2.58 -0.58 -12.92
CA ALA A 10 2.68 -1.06 -11.54
C ALA A 10 1.66 -0.28 -10.69
N THR A 11 0.39 -0.67 -10.79
CA THR A 11 -0.73 0.01 -10.17
C THR A 11 -0.44 -0.01 -8.68
N PHE A 12 -0.31 1.18 -8.10
CA PHE A 12 -0.13 1.29 -6.67
C PHE A 12 -1.20 0.44 -5.99
N PRO A 13 -0.87 -0.39 -4.96
CA PRO A 13 -1.75 -1.47 -4.51
C PRO A 13 -3.16 -1.03 -4.09
N ILE A 14 -3.33 0.26 -3.81
CA ILE A 14 -4.59 0.90 -3.45
C ILE A 14 -4.79 2.12 -4.37
N ALA A 15 -5.78 2.07 -5.24
CA ALA A 15 -6.17 3.23 -6.04
C ALA A 15 -6.59 4.41 -5.14
N ALA A 16 -6.15 5.62 -5.52
CA ALA A 16 -6.40 6.86 -4.79
C ALA A 16 -5.95 6.80 -3.31
N TYR A 17 -4.84 6.10 -3.01
CA TYR A 17 -4.39 5.85 -1.64
C TYR A 17 -4.26 7.10 -0.77
N ASP A 18 -3.73 8.18 -1.33
CA ASP A 18 -3.55 9.43 -0.59
C ASP A 18 -4.85 10.14 -0.25
N GLU A 19 -5.92 9.86 -0.98
CA GLU A 19 -7.25 10.44 -0.74
C GLU A 19 -8.04 9.66 0.32
N LYS A 20 -7.50 8.50 0.76
CA LYS A 20 -8.20 7.58 1.66
C LYS A 20 -7.81 7.77 3.11
N ASN A 21 -8.82 7.54 3.95
CA ASN A 21 -8.65 7.53 5.40
C ASN A 21 -8.14 6.19 5.90
N VAL A 22 -7.72 6.17 7.17
CA VAL A 22 -7.17 4.98 7.83
C VAL A 22 -8.11 3.79 7.69
N ASP A 23 -9.40 3.97 7.92
CA ASP A 23 -10.39 2.90 7.87
C ASP A 23 -10.52 2.28 6.46
N GLU A 24 -10.68 3.12 5.43
CA GLU A 24 -10.78 2.67 4.04
C GLU A 24 -9.54 1.92 3.54
N ILE A 25 -8.34 2.39 3.92
CA ILE A 25 -7.08 1.71 3.59
C ILE A 25 -7.04 0.35 4.30
N SER A 26 -7.51 0.31 5.54
CA SER A 26 -7.43 -0.88 6.37
C SER A 26 -8.33 -2.01 5.88
N THR A 27 -9.54 -1.71 5.42
CA THR A 27 -10.43 -2.71 4.81
C THR A 27 -9.80 -3.36 3.58
N ARG A 28 -8.93 -2.64 2.87
CA ARG A 28 -8.22 -3.16 1.70
C ARG A 28 -7.01 -4.02 2.07
N LEU A 29 -6.46 -3.87 3.28
CA LEU A 29 -5.28 -4.63 3.69
C LEU A 29 -5.51 -6.13 3.73
N ASP A 30 -6.75 -6.58 3.97
CA ASP A 30 -7.10 -8.00 4.02
C ASP A 30 -6.97 -8.71 2.66
N SER A 31 -7.08 -7.97 1.55
CA SER A 31 -6.92 -8.51 0.20
C SER A 31 -5.50 -8.38 -0.37
N LEU A 32 -4.55 -7.83 0.40
CA LEU A 32 -3.20 -7.57 -0.08
C LEU A 32 -2.20 -8.62 0.40
N SER A 33 -1.25 -8.94 -0.47
CA SER A 33 -0.10 -9.79 -0.17
C SER A 33 0.90 -9.07 0.73
N ALA A 34 1.76 -9.83 1.43
CA ALA A 34 2.81 -9.28 2.28
C ALA A 34 3.73 -8.28 1.55
N GLU A 35 4.06 -8.55 0.28
CA GLU A 35 4.89 -7.66 -0.54
C GLU A 35 4.20 -6.32 -0.83
N GLN A 36 2.91 -6.35 -1.16
CA GLN A 36 2.11 -5.13 -1.36
C GLN A 36 2.02 -4.31 -0.07
N ILE A 37 1.83 -4.96 1.08
CA ILE A 37 1.78 -4.27 2.37
C ILE A 37 3.15 -3.65 2.71
N ARG A 38 4.26 -4.33 2.40
CA ARG A 38 5.62 -3.76 2.56
C ARG A 38 5.82 -2.53 1.67
N HIS A 39 5.34 -2.57 0.43
CA HIS A 39 5.39 -1.44 -0.49
C HIS A 39 4.58 -0.25 0.06
N LEU A 40 3.34 -0.48 0.50
CA LEU A 40 2.51 0.57 1.13
C LEU A 40 3.18 1.18 2.36
N LYS A 41 3.80 0.35 3.21
CA LYS A 41 4.53 0.82 4.39
C LYS A 41 5.73 1.70 4.03
N ALA A 42 6.52 1.30 3.03
CA ALA A 42 7.66 2.09 2.57
C ALA A 42 7.20 3.43 1.98
N TYR A 43 6.15 3.40 1.16
CA TYR A 43 5.54 4.60 0.61
C TYR A 43 5.00 5.52 1.71
N GLU A 44 4.23 5.00 2.67
CA GLU A 44 3.65 5.80 3.75
C GLU A 44 4.74 6.48 4.59
N LYS A 45 5.81 5.76 4.94
CA LYS A 45 6.95 6.33 5.68
C LYS A 45 7.68 7.43 4.93
N ALA A 46 7.75 7.33 3.61
CA ALA A 46 8.42 8.31 2.75
C ALA A 46 7.53 9.52 2.41
N ASN A 47 6.20 9.40 2.57
CA ASN A 47 5.23 10.44 2.22
C ASN A 47 4.60 11.06 3.48
N LYS A 48 3.31 10.79 3.73
CA LYS A 48 2.53 11.42 4.80
C LYS A 48 2.93 10.97 6.20
N ASN A 49 3.67 9.86 6.31
CA ASN A 49 4.18 9.29 7.55
C ASN A 49 3.08 9.15 8.63
N ARG A 50 1.88 8.71 8.25
CA ARG A 50 0.76 8.52 9.18
C ARG A 50 1.05 7.32 10.07
N GLN A 51 1.45 7.61 11.31
CA GLN A 51 1.87 6.60 12.29
C GLN A 51 0.84 5.47 12.45
N SER A 52 -0.45 5.81 12.54
CA SER A 52 -1.54 4.82 12.66
C SER A 52 -1.60 3.81 11.50
N LEU A 53 -1.24 4.21 10.29
CA LEU A 53 -1.19 3.29 9.14
C LEU A 53 0.07 2.43 9.17
N ILE A 54 1.20 3.02 9.53
CA ILE A 54 2.47 2.30 9.68
C ILE A 54 2.32 1.16 10.69
N ASP A 55 1.76 1.45 11.86
CA ASP A 55 1.51 0.44 12.91
C ASP A 55 0.54 -0.66 12.44
N ARG A 56 -0.45 -0.29 11.60
CA ARG A 56 -1.41 -1.25 11.06
C ARG A 56 -0.78 -2.14 9.99
N PHE A 57 0.09 -1.61 9.14
CA PHE A 57 0.88 -2.41 8.20
C PHE A 57 1.83 -3.36 8.92
N ASP A 58 2.51 -2.88 9.97
CA ASP A 58 3.37 -3.73 10.81
C ASP A 58 2.57 -4.85 11.50
N SER A 59 1.38 -4.53 12.01
CA SER A 59 0.51 -5.53 12.65
C SER A 59 0.02 -6.57 11.64
N LYS A 60 -0.39 -6.15 10.43
CA LYS A 60 -0.84 -7.05 9.37
C LYS A 60 0.30 -7.96 8.89
N LEU A 61 1.50 -7.43 8.71
CA LEU A 61 2.67 -8.23 8.31
C LEU A 61 3.09 -9.27 9.35
N LYS A 62 2.86 -9.02 10.64
CA LYS A 62 3.12 -9.99 11.72
C LYS A 62 2.06 -11.09 11.80
N ALA A 63 0.87 -10.85 11.27
CA ALA A 63 -0.26 -11.77 11.33
C ALA A 63 -0.40 -12.68 10.08
N LEU A 64 0.42 -12.44 9.05
CA LEU A 64 0.54 -13.28 7.85
C LEU A 64 1.58 -14.37 8.05
#